data_AF-A0A958P3R5-F1
#
_entry.id   AF-A0A958P3R5-F1
#
_cell.length_a   1.000
_cell.length_b   1.000
_cell.length_c   1.000
_cell.angle_alpha   90.00
_cell.angle_beta   90.00
_cell.angle_gamma   90.00
#
_symmetry.space_group_name_H-M   'P 1'
#
loop_
_entity.id
_entity.type
_entity.pdbx_description
1 polymer ?
#
loop_
_entity_poly.entity_id
_entity_poly.type
_entity_poly.pdbx_seq_one_letter_code
_entity_poly.pdbx_strand_id
1 'polypeptide(L)'
;MQEHLKFNILNFNWPRKLLTFYVSLNKVDGVDTIHHRKFPSTITEVFSNEELEEAEEIYTTFTKPREGFKPLKVDCNNYNLNLYKQFLNAQIKEYFDSLNIVNRKNGVLKDRQVWVLSKDEYHKDYHYYDKFTLKIQIAEVSDHPELVVAFDGTSKILKKSVQELENAHLVTKAIFRNQVVNFQMETDTPEKEAFYNSLILEELLPILNRELQRDLNIPFELKKTKNRYIKYLKKIEDFTKEYLLTDSFKQICDFRSEEFIDAPLNRIGHINKEKGLLEYGKDAQGNKQTGITPKLELNRYRPYFRPPNPNIKFFFIYHKEHQTTIKKLWGYLKDGTGNYYKGLKSFIDIPVNSAPNHFIEFENKENPIPEIEQKLNELEWDTSVAYLSFYISPFTRFESNPQLKNIYYQVKELCLDEGIMTQAIDFEDLQRNISNYQWHLNNISLAIHAKLGGKPWKLAVTEKKELVIGVGAFTNQDHKHRYVASAFSFQNNGIFNKFDCFSKNETDLLAGSIITAIRKFFTQSEADKIVIHFYK
;
A
#
# COMPACT_ATOMS: atom_id res chain seq x y z
N MET A 1 -30.06 -17.25 2.13
CA MET A 1 -29.84 -16.32 1.00
C MET A 1 -28.53 -16.72 0.37
N GLN A 2 -28.54 -17.15 -0.90
CA GLN A 2 -27.30 -17.23 -1.66
C GLN A 2 -26.79 -15.80 -1.86
N GLU A 3 -25.52 -15.57 -1.56
CA GLU A 3 -24.89 -14.27 -1.81
C GLU A 3 -24.81 -14.07 -3.32
N HIS A 4 -25.38 -12.98 -3.83
CA HIS A 4 -25.27 -12.59 -5.23
C HIS A 4 -24.11 -11.62 -5.36
N LEU A 5 -22.91 -12.16 -5.62
CA LEU A 5 -21.68 -11.39 -5.77
C LEU A 5 -21.41 -11.13 -7.25
N LYS A 6 -20.93 -9.94 -7.58
CA LYS A 6 -20.51 -9.55 -8.93
C LYS A 6 -19.03 -9.20 -8.97
N PHE A 7 -18.39 -9.44 -10.11
CA PHE A 7 -17.10 -8.86 -10.41
C PHE A 7 -17.29 -7.63 -11.28
N ASN A 8 -16.53 -6.56 -11.02
CA ASN A 8 -16.48 -5.32 -11.80
C ASN A 8 -15.88 -5.52 -13.20
N ILE A 9 -16.47 -6.44 -13.96
CA ILE A 9 -16.02 -6.94 -15.24
C ILE A 9 -17.22 -6.91 -16.18
N LEU A 10 -17.04 -6.30 -17.35
CA LEU A 10 -17.96 -6.38 -18.47
C LEU A 10 -17.41 -7.36 -19.49
N ASN A 11 -18.23 -8.30 -19.96
CA ASN A 11 -17.85 -9.18 -21.07
C ASN A 11 -18.40 -8.65 -22.40
N PHE A 12 -17.65 -8.88 -23.48
CA PHE A 12 -18.00 -8.43 -24.82
C PHE A 12 -17.81 -9.53 -25.85
N ASN A 13 -18.50 -9.40 -26.98
CA ASN A 13 -18.46 -10.40 -28.03
C ASN A 13 -17.08 -10.45 -28.70
N TRP A 14 -16.69 -11.66 -29.12
CA TRP A 14 -15.56 -11.83 -30.04
C TRP A 14 -15.82 -11.08 -31.35
N PRO A 15 -14.77 -10.64 -32.06
CA PRO A 15 -14.92 -10.07 -33.40
C PRO A 15 -15.67 -11.05 -34.32
N ARG A 16 -16.74 -10.58 -34.97
CA ARG A 16 -17.58 -11.43 -35.85
C ARG A 16 -16.92 -11.74 -37.20
N LYS A 17 -15.85 -11.04 -37.54
CA LYS A 17 -15.09 -11.14 -38.81
C LYS A 17 -13.61 -11.00 -38.52
N LEU A 18 -12.78 -11.51 -39.44
CA LEU A 18 -11.35 -11.24 -39.46
C LEU A 18 -11.12 -9.72 -39.46
N LEU A 19 -10.14 -9.26 -38.68
CA LEU A 19 -9.74 -7.87 -38.68
C LEU A 19 -8.70 -7.64 -39.77
N THR A 20 -8.85 -6.57 -40.54
CA THR A 20 -7.82 -6.16 -41.50
C THR A 20 -6.90 -5.16 -40.84
N PHE A 21 -5.67 -5.56 -40.56
CA PHE A 21 -4.62 -4.67 -40.05
C PHE A 21 -3.76 -4.16 -41.20
N TYR A 22 -3.42 -2.88 -41.18
CA TYR A 22 -2.49 -2.29 -42.12
C TYR A 22 -1.10 -2.28 -41.49
N VAL A 23 -0.14 -2.92 -42.16
CA VAL A 23 1.22 -3.17 -41.64
C VAL A 23 2.31 -2.72 -42.61
N SER A 24 3.48 -2.33 -42.10
CA SER A 24 4.65 -1.91 -42.88
C SER A 24 5.96 -2.30 -42.18
N LEU A 25 7.02 -2.57 -42.95
CA LEU A 25 8.38 -2.75 -42.45
C LEU A 25 9.10 -1.41 -42.26
N ASN A 26 8.63 -0.36 -42.95
CA ASN A 26 9.26 0.95 -42.89
C ASN A 26 8.82 1.70 -41.65
N LYS A 27 9.78 2.24 -40.89
CA LYS A 27 9.52 3.10 -39.75
C LYS A 27 8.79 4.35 -40.20
N VAL A 28 7.63 4.59 -39.60
CA VAL A 28 6.81 5.77 -39.83
C VAL A 28 6.43 6.37 -38.49
N ASP A 29 6.58 7.68 -38.35
CA ASP A 29 6.25 8.35 -37.09
C ASP A 29 4.73 8.37 -36.82
N GLY A 30 4.40 8.28 -35.54
CA GLY A 30 3.01 8.35 -35.06
C GLY A 30 2.17 7.10 -35.28
N VAL A 31 2.78 5.93 -35.50
CA VAL A 31 2.07 4.63 -35.60
C VAL A 31 2.47 3.68 -34.47
N ASP A 32 1.65 2.66 -34.24
CA ASP A 32 1.96 1.60 -33.27
C ASP A 32 2.96 0.61 -33.86
N THR A 33 3.69 -0.10 -33.00
CA THR A 33 4.60 -1.19 -33.40
C THR A 33 4.12 -2.54 -32.90
N ILE A 34 4.34 -3.60 -33.66
CA ILE A 34 4.12 -4.99 -33.27
C ILE A 34 5.50 -5.66 -33.25
N HIS A 35 5.86 -6.26 -32.13
CA HIS A 35 7.08 -7.03 -31.97
C HIS A 35 6.90 -8.45 -32.51
N HIS A 36 7.95 -9.08 -33.08
CA HIS A 36 7.89 -10.37 -33.78
C HIS A 36 7.18 -11.50 -33.01
N ARG A 37 7.34 -11.55 -31.68
CA ARG A 37 6.61 -12.50 -30.79
C ARG A 37 5.08 -12.42 -30.85
N LYS A 38 4.52 -11.37 -31.46
CA LYS A 38 3.08 -11.17 -31.65
C LYS A 38 2.65 -11.26 -33.10
N PHE A 39 3.56 -11.61 -34.03
CA PHE A 39 3.20 -11.75 -35.42
C PHE A 39 2.19 -12.90 -35.58
N PRO A 40 1.08 -12.65 -36.30
CA PRO A 40 0.17 -13.73 -36.64
C PRO A 40 0.84 -14.66 -37.65
N SER A 41 0.43 -15.92 -37.71
CA SER A 41 0.93 -16.88 -38.71
C SER A 41 0.71 -16.41 -40.15
N THR A 42 -0.33 -15.60 -40.39
CA THR A 42 -0.68 -15.00 -41.68
C THR A 42 0.24 -13.85 -42.10
N ILE A 43 1.22 -13.44 -41.27
CA ILE A 43 2.14 -12.34 -41.61
C ILE A 43 2.91 -12.59 -42.91
N THR A 44 3.15 -13.87 -43.23
CA THR A 44 3.86 -14.32 -44.45
C THR A 44 3.06 -14.13 -45.74
N GLU A 45 1.76 -13.82 -45.63
CA GLU A 45 0.94 -13.40 -46.78
C GLU A 45 1.33 -12.00 -47.29
N VAL A 46 2.06 -11.24 -46.47
CA VAL A 46 2.32 -9.81 -46.70
C VAL A 46 3.82 -9.50 -46.79
N PHE A 47 4.66 -10.26 -46.07
CA PHE A 47 6.12 -10.14 -46.06
C PHE A 47 6.77 -11.51 -46.25
N SER A 48 7.90 -11.58 -46.97
CA SER A 48 8.66 -12.83 -47.11
C SER A 48 9.35 -13.22 -45.80
N ASN A 49 9.78 -14.48 -45.68
CA ASN A 49 10.54 -14.90 -44.50
C ASN A 49 11.88 -14.15 -44.40
N GLU A 50 12.55 -13.86 -45.53
CA GLU A 50 13.79 -13.08 -45.51
C GLU A 50 13.53 -11.65 -44.98
N GLU A 51 12.44 -11.01 -45.40
CA GLU A 51 12.05 -9.68 -44.90
C GLU A 51 11.74 -9.68 -43.38
N LEU A 52 11.27 -10.80 -42.85
CA LEU A 52 10.91 -10.95 -41.44
C LEU A 52 12.08 -11.39 -40.55
N GLU A 53 13.08 -12.08 -41.07
CA GLU A 53 14.28 -12.50 -40.32
C GLU A 53 15.06 -11.30 -39.79
N GLU A 54 15.10 -10.20 -40.55
CA GLU A 54 15.79 -8.96 -40.17
C GLU A 54 14.90 -7.99 -39.36
N ALA A 55 13.60 -8.26 -39.25
CA ALA A 55 12.62 -7.36 -38.65
C ALA A 55 12.23 -7.75 -37.21
N GLU A 56 12.80 -7.07 -36.21
CA GLU A 56 12.40 -7.25 -34.81
C GLU A 56 10.97 -6.73 -34.53
N GLU A 57 10.56 -5.67 -35.26
CA GLU A 57 9.24 -5.04 -35.18
C GLU A 57 8.69 -4.69 -36.57
N ILE A 58 7.35 -4.64 -36.68
CA ILE A 58 6.63 -4.03 -37.80
C ILE A 58 5.77 -2.87 -37.30
N TYR A 59 5.45 -1.95 -38.20
CA TYR A 59 4.65 -0.76 -37.94
C TYR A 59 3.21 -1.00 -38.35
N THR A 60 2.25 -0.50 -37.58
CA THR A 60 0.82 -0.69 -37.85
C THR A 60 -0.03 0.52 -37.49
N THR A 61 -1.04 0.77 -38.30
CA THR A 61 -2.17 1.65 -38.00
C THR A 61 -3.42 0.87 -37.58
N PHE A 62 -3.23 -0.41 -37.25
CA PHE A 62 -4.30 -1.38 -37.04
C PHE A 62 -5.33 -1.32 -38.16
N THR A 63 -6.58 -0.98 -37.86
CA THR A 63 -7.69 -1.02 -38.80
C THR A 63 -7.80 0.19 -39.72
N LYS A 64 -6.91 1.19 -39.58
CA LYS A 64 -6.94 2.41 -40.40
C LYS A 64 -6.05 2.27 -41.63
N PRO A 65 -6.58 2.39 -42.86
CA PRO A 65 -5.76 2.39 -44.07
C PRO A 65 -4.76 3.54 -44.05
N ARG A 66 -3.53 3.28 -44.49
CA ARG A 66 -2.48 4.30 -44.65
C ARG A 66 -1.64 3.98 -45.88
N GLU A 67 -1.26 5.02 -46.62
CA GLU A 67 -0.41 4.88 -47.79
C GLU A 67 0.92 4.21 -47.42
N GLY A 68 1.36 3.24 -48.23
CA GLY A 68 2.56 2.44 -47.97
C GLY A 68 2.38 1.28 -46.98
N PHE A 69 1.19 1.09 -46.39
CA PHE A 69 0.88 -0.05 -45.53
C PHE A 69 0.12 -1.12 -46.29
N LYS A 70 0.50 -2.38 -46.09
CA LYS A 70 -0.13 -3.55 -46.71
C LYS A 70 -1.26 -4.10 -45.81
N PRO A 71 -2.41 -4.50 -46.37
CA PRO A 71 -3.50 -5.09 -45.60
C PRO A 71 -3.20 -6.55 -45.23
N LEU A 72 -3.37 -6.89 -43.95
CA LEU A 72 -3.17 -8.21 -43.36
C LEU A 72 -4.46 -8.66 -42.67
N LYS A 73 -4.99 -9.82 -43.05
CA LYS A 73 -6.15 -10.40 -42.36
C LYS A 73 -5.68 -11.16 -41.13
N VAL A 74 -6.21 -10.79 -39.97
CA VAL A 74 -5.86 -11.37 -38.67
C VAL A 74 -7.11 -11.98 -38.04
N ASP A 75 -7.00 -13.26 -37.68
CA ASP A 75 -7.99 -13.91 -36.84
C ASP A 75 -7.68 -13.61 -35.36
N CYS A 76 -8.55 -12.83 -34.74
CA CYS A 76 -8.48 -12.48 -33.32
C CYS A 76 -9.53 -13.25 -32.49
N ASN A 77 -10.25 -14.19 -33.09
CA ASN A 77 -11.20 -15.06 -32.40
C ASN A 77 -10.45 -16.29 -31.89
N ASN A 78 -10.15 -16.34 -30.59
CA ASN A 78 -9.32 -17.37 -29.94
C ASN A 78 -7.85 -17.48 -30.40
N TYR A 79 -7.45 -16.84 -31.49
CA TYR A 79 -6.07 -16.75 -31.97
C TYR A 79 -5.49 -15.34 -31.79
N ASN A 80 -4.17 -15.21 -31.85
CA ASN A 80 -3.45 -13.91 -31.82
C ASN A 80 -3.83 -13.00 -30.63
N LEU A 81 -4.15 -13.60 -29.47
CA LEU A 81 -4.75 -12.90 -28.33
C LEU A 81 -3.93 -11.72 -27.80
N ASN A 82 -2.60 -11.84 -27.80
CA ASN A 82 -1.71 -10.76 -27.37
C ASN A 82 -1.74 -9.57 -28.32
N LEU A 83 -1.86 -9.82 -29.63
CA LEU A 83 -2.02 -8.80 -30.66
C LEU A 83 -3.41 -8.17 -30.56
N TYR A 84 -4.46 -8.96 -30.32
CA TYR A 84 -5.81 -8.45 -30.09
C TYR A 84 -5.91 -7.54 -28.86
N LYS A 85 -5.30 -7.94 -27.73
CA LYS A 85 -5.19 -7.09 -26.52
C LYS A 85 -4.48 -5.77 -26.82
N GLN A 86 -3.44 -5.80 -27.65
CA GLN A 86 -2.72 -4.59 -28.04
C GLN A 86 -3.59 -3.67 -28.90
N PHE A 87 -4.29 -4.22 -29.89
CA PHE A 87 -5.25 -3.50 -30.71
C PHE A 87 -6.33 -2.82 -29.86
N LEU A 88 -6.99 -3.56 -28.98
CA LEU A 88 -8.02 -3.00 -28.10
C LEU A 88 -7.47 -1.87 -27.20
N ASN A 89 -6.26 -2.02 -26.67
CA ASN A 89 -5.62 -0.95 -25.89
C ASN A 89 -5.34 0.32 -26.71
N ALA A 90 -5.06 0.19 -28.01
CA ALA A 90 -4.88 1.32 -28.92
C ALA A 90 -6.23 1.99 -29.23
N GLN A 91 -7.28 1.21 -29.49
CA GLN A 91 -8.64 1.73 -29.70
C GLN A 91 -9.18 2.47 -28.47
N ILE A 92 -9.01 1.88 -27.28
CA ILE A 92 -9.41 2.54 -26.02
C ILE A 92 -8.63 3.84 -25.79
N LYS A 93 -7.33 3.87 -26.11
CA LYS A 93 -6.54 5.11 -26.05
C LYS A 93 -7.14 6.17 -26.95
N GLU A 94 -7.38 5.83 -28.21
CA GLU A 94 -7.93 6.75 -29.20
C GLU A 94 -9.30 7.29 -28.79
N TYR A 95 -10.17 6.43 -28.24
CA TYR A 95 -11.46 6.84 -27.69
C TYR A 95 -11.31 7.95 -26.64
N PHE A 96 -10.49 7.74 -25.62
CA PHE A 96 -10.31 8.76 -24.57
C PHE A 96 -9.52 9.98 -25.05
N ASP A 97 -8.63 9.82 -26.02
CA ASP A 97 -7.97 10.96 -26.67
C ASP A 97 -9.00 11.84 -27.41
N SER A 98 -9.97 11.24 -28.11
CA SER A 98 -11.03 11.97 -28.82
C SER A 98 -11.95 12.75 -27.88
N LEU A 99 -12.06 12.32 -26.62
CA LEU A 99 -12.81 13.00 -25.57
C LEU A 99 -11.96 14.03 -24.80
N ASN A 100 -10.68 14.21 -25.16
CA ASN A 100 -9.71 15.01 -24.40
C ASN A 100 -9.59 14.59 -22.92
N ILE A 101 -9.75 13.29 -22.65
CA ILE A 101 -9.65 12.73 -21.30
C ILE A 101 -8.23 12.22 -21.06
N VAL A 102 -7.67 12.60 -19.92
CA VAL A 102 -6.33 12.21 -19.53
C VAL A 102 -6.24 10.69 -19.43
N ASN A 103 -5.32 10.09 -20.17
CA ASN A 103 -5.12 8.65 -20.13
C ASN A 103 -3.65 8.25 -20.32
N ARG A 104 -3.23 7.14 -19.71
CA ARG A 104 -1.85 6.64 -19.76
C ARG A 104 -1.78 5.14 -19.53
N LYS A 105 -0.66 4.51 -19.85
CA LYS A 105 -0.35 3.18 -19.30
C LYS A 105 0.09 3.32 -17.84
N ASN A 106 -0.40 2.45 -16.96
CA ASN A 106 0.06 2.40 -15.58
C ASN A 106 1.51 1.84 -15.53
N GLY A 107 2.27 2.19 -14.50
CA GLY A 107 3.71 1.89 -14.45
C GLY A 107 4.06 0.44 -14.09
N VAL A 108 3.08 -0.37 -13.66
CA VAL A 108 3.33 -1.71 -13.09
C VAL A 108 2.80 -2.80 -14.03
N LEU A 109 1.50 -2.78 -14.30
CA LEU A 109 0.81 -3.80 -15.11
C LEU A 109 0.68 -3.38 -16.58
N LYS A 110 1.01 -2.12 -16.90
CA LYS A 110 0.87 -1.49 -18.23
C LYS A 110 -0.57 -1.42 -18.75
N ASP A 111 -1.56 -1.67 -17.90
CA ASP A 111 -2.98 -1.45 -18.22
C ASP A 111 -3.28 0.05 -18.41
N ARG A 112 -4.35 0.36 -19.15
CA ARG A 112 -4.77 1.74 -19.40
C ARG A 112 -5.39 2.32 -18.14
N GLN A 113 -4.91 3.48 -17.72
CA GLN A 113 -5.49 4.28 -16.65
C GLN A 113 -6.06 5.57 -17.24
N VAL A 114 -7.30 5.89 -16.88
CA VAL A 114 -8.10 7.03 -17.35
C VAL A 114 -8.44 7.93 -16.17
N TRP A 115 -8.30 9.23 -16.34
CA TRP A 115 -8.43 10.23 -15.27
C TRP A 115 -9.55 11.20 -15.65
N VAL A 116 -10.64 11.17 -14.90
CA VAL A 116 -11.82 12.02 -15.14
C VAL A 116 -11.96 13.06 -14.06
N LEU A 117 -12.34 14.28 -14.44
CA LEU A 117 -12.57 15.36 -13.50
C LEU A 117 -13.74 15.01 -12.55
N SER A 118 -13.47 14.99 -11.26
CA SER A 118 -14.48 14.71 -10.24
C SER A 118 -15.38 15.94 -10.04
N LYS A 119 -16.68 15.73 -10.14
CA LYS A 119 -17.72 16.76 -9.95
C LYS A 119 -18.18 16.88 -8.48
N ASP A 120 -17.71 15.98 -7.61
CA ASP A 120 -18.22 15.85 -6.24
C ASP A 120 -17.63 16.87 -5.25
N GLU A 121 -16.43 17.39 -5.54
CA GLU A 121 -15.65 18.17 -4.58
C GLU A 121 -14.98 19.37 -5.26
N TYR A 122 -15.16 20.55 -4.67
CA TYR A 122 -14.46 21.76 -5.08
C TYR A 122 -13.32 22.06 -4.10
N HIS A 123 -12.16 22.44 -4.63
CA HIS A 123 -11.10 23.07 -3.86
C HIS A 123 -10.61 24.31 -4.60
N LYS A 124 -10.20 25.35 -3.88
CA LYS A 124 -9.76 26.61 -4.49
C LYS A 124 -8.48 26.43 -5.32
N ASP A 125 -7.51 25.67 -4.82
CA ASP A 125 -6.16 25.56 -5.41
C ASP A 125 -5.99 24.42 -6.43
N TYR A 126 -6.86 23.42 -6.44
CA TYR A 126 -6.71 22.22 -7.28
C TYR A 126 -8.04 21.58 -7.68
N HIS A 127 -7.99 20.81 -8.76
CA HIS A 127 -9.04 19.92 -9.22
C HIS A 127 -8.80 18.50 -8.73
N TYR A 128 -9.89 17.78 -8.47
CA TYR A 128 -9.87 16.35 -8.18
C TYR A 128 -10.06 15.55 -9.47
N TYR A 129 -9.17 14.59 -9.72
CA TYR A 129 -9.29 13.65 -10.84
C TYR A 129 -9.43 12.24 -10.33
N ASP A 130 -10.56 11.61 -10.61
CA ASP A 130 -10.82 10.22 -10.30
C ASP A 130 -10.14 9.33 -11.34
N LYS A 131 -9.38 8.34 -10.86
CA LYS A 131 -8.57 7.46 -11.72
C LYS A 131 -9.22 6.09 -11.82
N PHE A 132 -9.30 5.59 -13.04
CA PHE A 132 -9.86 4.28 -13.36
C PHE A 132 -8.86 3.45 -14.16
N THR A 133 -8.59 2.23 -13.74
CA THR A 133 -7.85 1.25 -14.54
C THR A 133 -8.82 0.42 -15.36
N LEU A 134 -8.53 0.33 -16.67
CA LEU A 134 -9.18 -0.51 -17.65
C LEU A 134 -8.22 -1.62 -18.06
N LYS A 135 -8.49 -2.83 -17.57
CA LYS A 135 -7.68 -4.01 -17.88
C LYS A 135 -8.44 -4.91 -18.84
N ILE A 136 -7.81 -5.23 -19.96
CA ILE A 136 -8.32 -6.24 -20.90
C ILE A 136 -7.79 -7.61 -20.49
N GLN A 137 -8.69 -8.54 -20.25
CA GLN A 137 -8.38 -9.95 -20.06
C GLN A 137 -9.23 -10.81 -20.99
N ILE A 138 -8.82 -12.05 -21.23
CA ILE A 138 -9.45 -12.92 -22.22
C ILE A 138 -9.80 -14.22 -21.55
N ALA A 139 -11.09 -14.53 -21.51
CA ALA A 139 -11.65 -15.76 -20.98
C ALA A 139 -11.14 -16.14 -19.57
N GLU A 140 -10.94 -15.14 -18.71
CA GLU A 140 -10.45 -15.37 -17.34
C GLU A 140 -11.59 -15.70 -16.39
N VAL A 141 -12.82 -15.25 -16.63
CA VAL A 141 -14.00 -15.52 -15.78
C VAL A 141 -15.15 -16.14 -16.58
N SER A 142 -15.29 -15.75 -17.84
CA SER A 142 -16.27 -16.20 -18.84
C SER A 142 -15.57 -16.80 -20.06
N ASP A 143 -16.32 -17.26 -21.07
CA ASP A 143 -15.76 -17.75 -22.35
C ASP A 143 -15.51 -16.62 -23.38
N HIS A 144 -15.51 -15.36 -22.91
CA HIS A 144 -15.48 -14.16 -23.73
C HIS A 144 -14.32 -13.22 -23.33
N PRO A 145 -13.94 -12.29 -24.21
CA PRO A 145 -13.14 -11.14 -23.84
C PRO A 145 -13.81 -10.30 -22.74
N GLU A 146 -12.99 -9.73 -21.86
CA GLU A 146 -13.42 -9.09 -20.62
C GLU A 146 -12.70 -7.77 -20.39
N LEU A 147 -13.45 -6.77 -19.94
CA LEU A 147 -12.94 -5.48 -19.51
C LEU A 147 -13.17 -5.32 -18.00
N VAL A 148 -12.08 -5.36 -17.23
CA VAL A 148 -12.11 -5.08 -15.79
C VAL A 148 -12.01 -3.58 -15.57
N VAL A 149 -12.90 -3.03 -14.73
CA VAL A 149 -12.97 -1.59 -14.43
C VAL A 149 -12.72 -1.34 -12.95
N ALA A 150 -11.53 -0.85 -12.59
CA ALA A 150 -11.15 -0.61 -11.20
C ALA A 150 -11.00 0.88 -10.91
N PHE A 151 -11.41 1.34 -9.72
CA PHE A 151 -11.15 2.70 -9.25
C PHE A 151 -9.85 2.75 -8.42
N ASP A 152 -8.88 3.54 -8.89
CA ASP A 152 -7.53 3.63 -8.31
C ASP A 152 -7.39 4.78 -7.30
N GLY A 153 -8.50 5.43 -6.96
CA GLY A 153 -8.51 6.62 -6.11
C GLY A 153 -8.40 7.93 -6.90
N THR A 154 -8.24 9.01 -6.16
CA THR A 154 -8.30 10.38 -6.69
C THR A 154 -6.91 11.03 -6.64
N SER A 155 -6.52 11.73 -7.70
CA SER A 155 -5.35 12.61 -7.74
C SER A 155 -5.79 14.08 -7.61
N LYS A 156 -4.92 14.93 -7.07
CA LYS A 156 -5.12 16.38 -6.99
C LYS A 156 -4.23 17.05 -8.03
N ILE A 157 -4.81 17.88 -8.89
CA ILE A 157 -4.11 18.59 -9.99
C ILE A 157 -4.25 20.08 -9.73
N LEU A 158 -3.14 20.80 -9.60
CA LEU A 158 -3.16 22.23 -9.35
C LEU A 158 -3.91 22.98 -10.47
N LYS A 159 -4.59 24.05 -10.09
CA LYS A 159 -5.19 24.98 -11.07
C LYS A 159 -4.17 25.94 -11.67
N LYS A 160 -3.11 26.22 -10.91
CA LYS A 160 -1.95 26.97 -11.39
C LYS A 160 -1.12 26.10 -12.32
N SER A 161 -0.63 26.70 -13.39
CA SER A 161 0.34 26.10 -14.29
C SER A 161 1.74 26.04 -13.69
N VAL A 162 2.66 25.33 -14.34
CA VAL A 162 4.08 25.31 -13.95
C VAL A 162 4.70 26.71 -14.06
N GLN A 163 4.30 27.52 -15.04
CA GLN A 163 4.83 28.88 -15.22
C GLN A 163 4.51 29.79 -14.03
N GLU A 164 3.38 29.57 -13.36
CA GLU A 164 2.92 30.36 -12.21
C GLU A 164 3.56 29.94 -10.87
N LEU A 165 4.45 28.93 -10.87
CA LEU A 165 5.13 28.44 -9.66
C LEU A 165 6.51 29.07 -9.52
N GLU A 166 6.79 29.65 -8.36
CA GLU A 166 8.14 30.12 -8.00
C GLU A 166 9.13 28.94 -7.89
N ASN A 167 8.69 27.85 -7.27
CA ASN A 167 9.51 26.66 -7.02
C ASN A 167 9.17 25.50 -7.97
N ALA A 168 9.27 25.74 -9.29
CA ALA A 168 8.97 24.75 -10.32
C ALA A 168 9.82 23.45 -10.22
N HIS A 169 10.99 23.51 -9.58
CA HIS A 169 11.83 22.34 -9.31
C HIS A 169 11.17 21.27 -8.42
N LEU A 170 10.12 21.64 -7.67
CA LEU A 170 9.31 20.71 -6.85
C LEU A 170 8.27 19.93 -7.67
N VAL A 171 8.05 20.30 -8.94
CA VAL A 171 7.11 19.62 -9.83
C VAL A 171 7.75 18.34 -10.35
N THR A 172 7.21 17.19 -9.95
CA THR A 172 7.66 15.88 -10.47
C THR A 172 6.88 15.45 -11.72
N LYS A 173 5.55 15.58 -11.67
CA LYS A 173 4.65 15.23 -12.79
C LYS A 173 3.64 16.32 -12.99
N ALA A 174 3.19 16.49 -14.23
CA ALA A 174 2.15 17.44 -14.61
C ALA A 174 1.21 16.79 -15.63
N ILE A 175 0.04 17.41 -15.81
CA ILE A 175 -0.86 17.15 -16.92
C ILE A 175 -0.51 18.13 -18.02
N PHE A 176 -0.18 17.62 -19.20
CA PHE A 176 -0.09 18.39 -20.43
C PHE A 176 -1.20 17.91 -21.35
N ARG A 177 -2.22 18.76 -21.57
CA ARG A 177 -3.42 18.41 -22.34
C ARG A 177 -4.08 17.15 -21.77
N ASN A 178 -4.09 16.05 -22.50
CA ASN A 178 -4.64 14.75 -22.09
C ASN A 178 -3.57 13.73 -21.66
N GLN A 179 -2.35 14.15 -21.33
CA GLN A 179 -1.25 13.26 -20.97
C GLN A 179 -0.63 13.59 -19.62
N VAL A 180 -0.20 12.55 -18.90
CA VAL A 180 0.61 12.72 -17.69
C VAL A 180 2.09 12.71 -18.09
N VAL A 181 2.76 13.84 -17.90
CA VAL A 181 4.18 14.01 -18.21
C VAL A 181 5.04 13.92 -16.96
N ASN A 182 6.25 13.39 -17.10
CA ASN A 182 7.29 13.51 -16.07
C ASN A 182 8.03 14.83 -16.32
N PHE A 183 7.82 15.83 -15.48
CA PHE A 183 8.43 17.16 -15.69
C PHE A 183 9.94 17.15 -15.44
N GLN A 184 10.40 16.26 -14.56
CA GLN A 184 11.82 16.01 -14.26
C GLN A 184 12.37 14.86 -15.12
N MET A 185 11.96 14.75 -16.38
CA MET A 185 12.50 13.72 -17.27
C MET A 185 13.92 14.08 -17.73
N GLU A 186 14.78 13.07 -17.84
CA GLU A 186 16.08 13.23 -18.48
C GLU A 186 15.91 13.43 -19.99
N THR A 187 16.66 14.37 -20.57
CA THR A 187 16.71 14.67 -22.00
C THR A 187 17.96 14.04 -22.64
N ASP A 188 18.17 12.76 -22.36
CA ASP A 188 19.33 11.95 -22.78
C ASP A 188 19.23 11.41 -24.23
N THR A 189 18.09 11.58 -24.88
CA THR A 189 17.82 11.13 -26.26
C THR A 189 17.19 12.27 -27.07
N PRO A 190 17.45 12.36 -28.39
CA PRO A 190 16.87 13.40 -29.24
C PRO A 190 15.35 13.44 -29.18
N GLU A 191 14.69 12.29 -29.06
CA GLU A 191 13.24 12.20 -28.96
C GLU A 191 12.71 12.79 -27.63
N LYS A 192 13.40 12.53 -26.51
CA LYS A 192 13.01 13.11 -25.21
C LYS A 192 13.30 14.61 -25.17
N GLU A 193 14.41 15.05 -25.75
CA GLU A 193 14.74 16.47 -25.86
C GLU A 193 13.70 17.22 -26.71
N ALA A 194 13.36 16.70 -27.89
CA ALA A 194 12.32 17.26 -28.74
C ALA A 194 10.95 17.30 -28.04
N PHE A 195 10.59 16.23 -27.32
CA PHE A 195 9.37 16.19 -26.54
C PHE A 195 9.38 17.23 -25.40
N TYR A 196 10.47 17.33 -24.64
CA TYR A 196 10.62 18.32 -23.57
C TYR A 196 10.47 19.75 -24.10
N ASN A 197 11.13 20.06 -25.22
CA ASN A 197 11.05 21.36 -25.89
C ASN A 197 9.67 21.65 -26.50
N SER A 198 8.82 20.63 -26.67
CA SER A 198 7.43 20.81 -27.13
C SER A 198 6.44 21.19 -26.02
N LEU A 199 6.87 21.12 -24.76
CA LEU A 199 6.01 21.42 -23.61
C LEU A 199 5.79 22.93 -23.47
N ILE A 200 4.54 23.32 -23.21
CA ILE A 200 4.15 24.72 -22.97
C ILE A 200 3.90 24.86 -21.46
N LEU A 201 4.74 25.63 -20.76
CA LEU A 201 4.69 25.75 -19.29
C LEU A 201 3.34 26.28 -18.76
N GLU A 202 2.67 27.13 -19.54
CA GLU A 202 1.32 27.66 -19.27
C GLU A 202 0.23 26.59 -19.30
N GLU A 203 0.39 25.56 -20.13
CA GLU A 203 -0.57 24.45 -20.25
C GLU A 203 -0.27 23.29 -19.29
N LEU A 204 0.89 23.30 -18.62
CA LEU A 204 1.30 22.24 -17.71
C LEU A 204 0.69 22.44 -16.33
N LEU A 205 -0.25 21.57 -15.95
CA LEU A 205 -0.87 21.59 -14.62
C LEU A 205 -0.22 20.56 -13.68
N PRO A 206 0.51 20.98 -12.64
CA PRO A 206 1.22 20.06 -11.74
C PRO A 206 0.29 19.09 -11.01
N ILE A 207 0.73 17.84 -10.88
CA ILE A 207 0.13 16.87 -9.97
C ILE A 207 0.62 17.18 -8.56
N LEU A 208 -0.31 17.52 -7.67
CA LEU A 208 -0.01 17.98 -6.32
C LEU A 208 0.66 16.86 -5.50
N ASN A 209 1.94 17.05 -5.23
CA ASN A 209 2.75 16.19 -4.36
C ASN A 209 2.95 16.83 -2.97
N ARG A 210 3.64 16.14 -2.06
CA ARG A 210 3.83 16.62 -0.67
C ARG A 210 4.72 17.87 -0.58
N GLU A 211 5.72 18.00 -1.45
CA GLU A 211 6.62 19.15 -1.45
C GLU A 211 5.88 20.39 -1.95
N LEU A 212 5.14 20.27 -3.05
CA LEU A 212 4.25 21.33 -3.55
C LEU A 212 3.15 21.71 -2.54
N GLN A 213 2.61 20.76 -1.78
CA GLN A 213 1.64 21.09 -0.71
C GLN A 213 2.26 21.98 0.36
N ARG A 214 3.50 21.70 0.76
CA ARG A 214 4.23 22.48 1.77
C ARG A 214 4.56 23.87 1.25
N ASP A 215 5.12 23.93 0.05
CA ASP A 215 5.51 25.16 -0.62
C ASP A 215 4.32 26.13 -0.77
N LEU A 216 3.17 25.61 -1.20
CA LEU A 216 1.96 26.39 -1.42
C LEU A 216 1.10 26.56 -0.16
N ASN A 217 1.57 26.12 1.02
CA ASN A 217 0.82 26.13 2.28
C ASN A 217 -0.59 25.51 2.17
N ILE A 218 -0.74 24.46 1.36
CA ILE A 218 -2.00 23.74 1.19
C ILE A 218 -2.13 22.72 2.33
N PRO A 219 -3.18 22.82 3.18
CA PRO A 219 -3.32 21.94 4.34
C PRO A 219 -3.53 20.48 3.92
N PHE A 220 -2.92 19.57 4.69
CA PHE A 220 -3.10 18.14 4.48
C PHE A 220 -4.44 17.66 5.03
N GLU A 221 -5.37 17.32 4.13
CA GLU A 221 -6.67 16.78 4.51
C GLU A 221 -6.64 15.27 4.78
N LEU A 222 -6.92 14.86 6.02
CA LEU A 222 -7.15 13.47 6.41
C LEU A 222 -8.63 13.10 6.27
N LYS A 223 -9.08 12.69 5.08
CA LYS A 223 -10.44 12.14 4.91
C LYS A 223 -10.53 10.69 5.42
N LYS A 224 -11.08 10.49 6.61
CA LYS A 224 -11.47 9.16 7.12
C LYS A 224 -12.73 8.67 6.41
N THR A 225 -12.57 7.84 5.38
CA THR A 225 -13.72 7.13 4.76
C THR A 225 -14.10 5.92 5.61
N LYS A 226 -15.34 5.87 6.11
CA LYS A 226 -15.82 4.75 6.96
C LYS A 226 -15.96 3.42 6.19
N ASN A 227 -16.43 3.46 4.94
CA ASN A 227 -16.48 2.30 4.04
C ASN A 227 -16.08 2.71 2.62
N ARG A 228 -14.98 2.16 2.11
CA ARG A 228 -14.47 2.49 0.77
C ARG A 228 -15.18 1.71 -0.33
N TYR A 229 -15.69 0.52 -0.05
CA TYR A 229 -16.29 -0.36 -1.07
C TYR A 229 -17.53 0.26 -1.70
N ILE A 230 -18.44 0.81 -0.90
CA ILE A 230 -19.68 1.45 -1.41
C ILE A 230 -19.32 2.65 -2.30
N LYS A 231 -18.36 3.47 -1.86
CA LYS A 231 -17.88 4.62 -2.65
C LYS A 231 -17.26 4.16 -3.97
N TYR A 232 -16.44 3.11 -3.93
CA TYR A 232 -15.70 2.64 -5.10
C TYR A 232 -16.65 1.99 -6.12
N LEU A 233 -17.61 1.19 -5.65
CA LEU A 233 -18.64 0.60 -6.50
C LEU A 233 -19.40 1.69 -7.25
N LYS A 234 -19.93 2.69 -6.52
CA LYS A 234 -20.63 3.81 -7.13
C LYS A 234 -19.78 4.53 -8.20
N LYS A 235 -18.52 4.82 -7.89
CA LYS A 235 -17.58 5.46 -8.84
C LYS A 235 -17.37 4.62 -10.10
N ILE A 236 -17.23 3.31 -9.95
CA ILE A 236 -17.07 2.37 -11.06
C ILE A 236 -18.34 2.30 -11.92
N GLU A 237 -19.52 2.26 -11.29
CA GLU A 237 -20.81 2.25 -11.99
C GLU A 237 -21.05 3.55 -12.76
N ASP A 238 -20.83 4.70 -12.11
CA ASP A 238 -20.98 6.03 -12.72
C ASP A 238 -20.04 6.19 -13.93
N PHE A 239 -18.76 5.82 -13.78
CA PHE A 239 -17.78 5.85 -14.87
C PHE A 239 -18.16 4.90 -16.02
N THR A 240 -18.62 3.69 -15.69
CA THR A 240 -19.02 2.69 -16.69
C THR A 240 -20.19 3.21 -17.52
N LYS A 241 -21.19 3.81 -16.86
CA LYS A 241 -22.36 4.35 -17.53
C LYS A 241 -22.03 5.58 -18.38
N GLU A 242 -21.20 6.50 -17.89
CA GLU A 242 -20.87 7.75 -18.58
C GLU A 242 -19.94 7.54 -19.78
N TYR A 243 -18.98 6.60 -19.69
CA TYR A 243 -17.92 6.46 -20.70
C TYR A 243 -17.90 5.11 -21.44
N LEU A 244 -18.30 4.01 -20.82
CA LEU A 244 -18.12 2.67 -21.42
C LEU A 244 -19.39 2.15 -22.10
N LEU A 245 -20.58 2.44 -21.55
CA LEU A 245 -21.85 1.99 -22.12
C LEU A 245 -22.39 2.93 -23.22
N THR A 246 -21.50 3.72 -23.83
CA THR A 246 -21.80 4.61 -24.95
C THR A 246 -21.74 3.85 -26.28
N ASP A 247 -22.53 4.26 -27.28
CA ASP A 247 -22.53 3.62 -28.59
C ASP A 247 -21.15 3.62 -29.26
N SER A 248 -20.39 4.70 -29.08
CA SER A 248 -19.03 4.83 -29.61
C SER A 248 -18.04 3.87 -28.93
N PHE A 249 -18.13 3.68 -27.61
CA PHE A 249 -17.26 2.71 -26.92
C PHE A 249 -17.70 1.26 -27.22
N LYS A 250 -19.00 1.00 -27.37
CA LYS A 250 -19.53 -0.32 -27.75
C LYS A 250 -19.04 -0.80 -29.13
N GLN A 251 -18.59 0.12 -30.01
CA GLN A 251 -17.92 -0.25 -31.27
C GLN A 251 -16.53 -0.86 -31.06
N ILE A 252 -15.89 -0.56 -29.93
CA ILE A 252 -14.57 -1.12 -29.54
C ILE A 252 -14.79 -2.44 -28.80
N CYS A 253 -15.70 -2.43 -27.81
CA CYS A 253 -16.08 -3.59 -27.02
C CYS A 253 -17.59 -3.80 -27.10
N ASP A 254 -18.04 -4.74 -27.96
CA ASP A 254 -19.46 -5.10 -28.14
C ASP A 254 -20.01 -5.83 -26.91
N PHE A 255 -20.35 -5.08 -25.85
CA PHE A 255 -20.76 -5.63 -24.55
C PHE A 255 -22.02 -6.47 -24.67
N ARG A 256 -21.99 -7.65 -24.03
CA ARG A 256 -23.12 -8.59 -24.03
C ARG A 256 -24.22 -8.20 -23.04
N SER A 257 -23.85 -7.43 -22.02
CA SER A 257 -24.72 -6.94 -20.97
C SER A 257 -24.23 -5.57 -20.52
N GLU A 258 -25.16 -4.74 -20.04
CA GLU A 258 -24.84 -3.48 -19.36
C GLU A 258 -24.52 -3.71 -17.86
N GLU A 259 -24.74 -4.92 -17.37
CA GLU A 259 -24.41 -5.31 -16.01
C GLU A 259 -23.05 -5.99 -15.90
N PHE A 260 -22.40 -5.77 -14.76
CA PHE A 260 -21.25 -6.55 -14.32
C PHE A 260 -21.58 -8.04 -14.19
N ILE A 261 -20.61 -8.90 -14.52
CA ILE A 261 -20.79 -10.35 -14.48
C ILE A 261 -20.97 -10.87 -13.05
N ASP A 262 -21.81 -11.87 -12.89
CA ASP A 262 -21.95 -12.62 -11.65
C ASP A 262 -20.68 -13.42 -11.37
N ALA A 263 -20.26 -13.44 -10.11
CA ALA A 263 -19.12 -14.22 -9.67
C ALA A 263 -19.48 -15.72 -9.77
N PRO A 264 -18.74 -16.53 -10.55
CA PRO A 264 -18.99 -17.95 -10.64
C PRO A 264 -18.90 -18.63 -9.28
N LEU A 265 -19.85 -19.51 -8.95
CA LEU A 265 -19.94 -20.16 -7.64
C LEU A 265 -18.64 -20.90 -7.24
N ASN A 266 -17.94 -21.49 -8.22
CA ASN A 266 -16.66 -22.17 -8.02
C ASN A 266 -15.49 -21.23 -7.67
N ARG A 267 -15.67 -19.91 -7.81
CA ARG A 267 -14.70 -18.87 -7.43
C ARG A 267 -15.06 -18.18 -6.12
N ILE A 268 -16.22 -18.48 -5.54
CA ILE A 268 -16.64 -17.95 -4.24
C ILE A 268 -16.14 -18.88 -3.14
N GLY A 269 -15.03 -18.48 -2.52
CA GLY A 269 -14.47 -19.14 -1.35
C GLY A 269 -15.02 -18.53 -0.05
N HIS A 270 -15.33 -19.39 0.92
CA HIS A 270 -15.72 -18.95 2.27
C HIS A 270 -14.61 -19.27 3.26
N ILE A 271 -14.23 -18.29 4.07
CA ILE A 271 -13.34 -18.52 5.20
C ILE A 271 -14.23 -18.93 6.37
N ASN A 272 -14.02 -20.14 6.92
CA ASN A 272 -14.67 -20.53 8.18
C ASN A 272 -14.33 -19.48 9.25
N LYS A 273 -15.34 -18.86 9.85
CA LYS A 273 -15.19 -17.84 10.90
C LYS A 273 -14.33 -18.34 12.08
N GLU A 274 -14.36 -19.64 12.35
CA GLU A 274 -13.54 -20.28 13.39
C GLU A 274 -12.04 -20.25 13.08
N LYS A 275 -11.62 -20.06 11.81
CA LYS A 275 -10.19 -19.88 11.48
C LYS A 275 -9.61 -18.59 12.04
N GLY A 276 -10.47 -17.63 12.42
CA GLY A 276 -10.08 -16.42 13.13
C GLY A 276 -10.14 -16.54 14.66
N LEU A 277 -10.46 -17.72 15.19
CA LEU A 277 -10.54 -17.96 16.63
C LEU A 277 -9.14 -17.87 17.25
N LEU A 278 -9.06 -17.18 18.39
CA LEU A 278 -7.84 -16.93 19.13
C LEU A 278 -7.89 -17.65 20.47
N GLU A 279 -6.76 -18.19 20.91
CA GLU A 279 -6.56 -18.84 22.22
C GLU A 279 -5.82 -17.88 23.15
N TYR A 280 -6.37 -17.71 24.36
CA TYR A 280 -5.86 -16.87 25.44
C TYR A 280 -5.38 -17.72 26.62
N GLY A 281 -5.00 -17.09 27.73
CA GLY A 281 -4.59 -17.77 28.95
C GLY A 281 -5.66 -18.73 29.47
N LYS A 282 -5.21 -19.82 30.10
CA LYS A 282 -6.10 -20.83 30.67
C LYS A 282 -6.87 -20.29 31.90
N ASP A 283 -8.06 -20.82 32.15
CA ASP A 283 -8.78 -20.56 33.39
C ASP A 283 -8.11 -21.21 34.61
N ALA A 284 -8.69 -20.99 35.80
CA ALA A 284 -8.19 -21.55 37.05
C ALA A 284 -8.22 -23.09 37.08
N GLN A 285 -9.06 -23.72 36.25
CA GLN A 285 -9.19 -25.16 36.09
C GLN A 285 -8.28 -25.71 34.98
N GLY A 286 -7.54 -24.85 34.29
CA GLY A 286 -6.63 -25.23 33.20
C GLY A 286 -7.31 -25.36 31.83
N ASN A 287 -8.59 -24.99 31.69
CA ASN A 287 -9.28 -25.02 30.41
C ASN A 287 -8.87 -23.87 29.51
N LYS A 288 -8.86 -24.13 28.20
CA LYS A 288 -8.58 -23.11 27.18
C LYS A 288 -9.69 -22.07 27.14
N GLN A 289 -9.30 -20.82 26.92
CA GLN A 289 -10.23 -19.71 26.69
C GLN A 289 -10.04 -19.22 25.25
N THR A 290 -11.13 -19.04 24.52
CA THR A 290 -11.09 -18.66 23.10
C THR A 290 -12.06 -17.55 22.75
N GLY A 291 -11.74 -16.78 21.71
CA GLY A 291 -12.63 -15.76 21.15
C GLY A 291 -12.04 -15.11 19.90
N ILE A 292 -12.80 -14.26 19.22
CA ILE A 292 -12.47 -13.68 17.91
C ILE A 292 -12.14 -12.17 17.98
N THR A 293 -12.44 -11.50 19.09
CA THR A 293 -12.32 -10.04 19.25
C THR A 293 -11.32 -9.68 20.35
N PRO A 294 -10.00 -9.66 20.08
CA PRO A 294 -8.96 -9.41 21.09
C PRO A 294 -9.24 -8.34 22.14
N LYS A 295 -9.86 -7.24 21.69
CA LYS A 295 -10.17 -6.07 22.50
C LYS A 295 -11.21 -6.33 23.60
N LEU A 296 -12.19 -7.21 23.33
CA LEU A 296 -13.22 -7.59 24.29
C LEU A 296 -12.71 -8.74 25.16
N GLU A 297 -12.00 -9.69 24.55
CA GLU A 297 -11.56 -10.92 25.18
C GLU A 297 -10.48 -10.67 26.23
N LEU A 298 -9.50 -9.79 26.00
CA LEU A 298 -8.46 -9.48 27.01
C LEU A 298 -8.95 -8.68 28.21
N ASN A 299 -10.14 -8.09 28.14
CA ASN A 299 -10.78 -7.54 29.34
C ASN A 299 -11.38 -8.64 30.24
N ARG A 300 -11.49 -9.87 29.73
CA ARG A 300 -12.13 -11.02 30.39
C ARG A 300 -11.12 -12.12 30.69
N TYR A 301 -10.17 -12.32 29.78
CA TYR A 301 -9.20 -13.41 29.73
C TYR A 301 -7.80 -12.86 29.89
N ARG A 302 -6.91 -13.67 30.47
CA ARG A 302 -5.49 -13.31 30.60
C ARG A 302 -4.77 -13.53 29.27
N PRO A 303 -3.64 -12.83 29.03
CA PRO A 303 -2.77 -13.14 27.91
C PRO A 303 -2.36 -14.61 27.85
N TYR A 304 -2.09 -15.10 26.64
CA TYR A 304 -1.64 -16.48 26.42
C TYR A 304 -0.28 -16.77 27.06
N PHE A 305 0.69 -15.85 26.93
CA PHE A 305 1.95 -15.87 27.68
C PHE A 305 2.31 -14.49 28.21
N ARG A 306 2.70 -14.42 29.48
CA ARG A 306 3.25 -13.19 30.07
C ARG A 306 4.65 -12.89 29.52
N PRO A 307 5.12 -11.64 29.66
CA PRO A 307 6.54 -11.31 29.52
C PRO A 307 7.43 -12.25 30.34
N PRO A 308 8.61 -12.63 29.83
CA PRO A 308 9.55 -13.51 30.54
C PRO A 308 10.12 -12.86 31.80
N ASN A 309 10.34 -11.54 31.81
CA ASN A 309 10.77 -10.82 33.01
C ASN A 309 9.53 -10.29 33.78
N PRO A 310 9.26 -10.79 35.01
CA PRO A 310 8.14 -10.31 35.81
C PRO A 310 8.42 -8.95 36.49
N ASN A 311 9.68 -8.57 36.64
CA ASN A 311 10.10 -7.34 37.32
C ASN A 311 10.09 -6.18 36.33
N ILE A 312 8.91 -5.63 36.10
CA ILE A 312 8.71 -4.55 35.13
C ILE A 312 8.53 -3.21 35.86
N LYS A 313 9.23 -2.18 35.39
CA LYS A 313 9.02 -0.80 35.83
C LYS A 313 8.83 0.14 34.64
N PHE A 314 7.99 1.15 34.84
CA PHE A 314 7.65 2.16 33.85
C PHE A 314 8.17 3.53 34.25
N PHE A 315 8.68 4.29 33.28
CA PHE A 315 9.02 5.71 33.47
C PHE A 315 8.57 6.55 32.28
N PHE A 316 8.60 7.87 32.43
CA PHE A 316 8.19 8.80 31.39
C PHE A 316 9.36 9.68 30.95
N ILE A 317 9.41 9.96 29.65
CA ILE A 317 10.28 10.97 29.03
C ILE A 317 9.36 12.04 28.47
N TYR A 318 9.40 13.26 29.00
CA TYR A 318 8.40 14.28 28.69
C TYR A 318 8.88 15.72 28.88
N HIS A 319 8.19 16.65 28.21
CA HIS A 319 8.41 18.09 28.40
C HIS A 319 7.78 18.58 29.71
N LYS A 320 8.47 19.42 30.48
CA LYS A 320 8.01 19.91 31.81
C LYS A 320 6.53 20.31 31.91
N GLU A 321 6.01 21.00 30.88
CA GLU A 321 4.61 21.44 30.83
C GLU A 321 3.58 20.30 30.77
N HIS A 322 3.99 19.09 30.39
CA HIS A 322 3.09 17.96 30.16
C HIS A 322 2.78 17.17 31.45
N GLN A 323 3.41 17.52 32.57
CA GLN A 323 3.39 16.75 33.83
C GLN A 323 1.98 16.45 34.33
N THR A 324 1.06 17.43 34.29
CA THR A 324 -0.33 17.26 34.75
C THR A 324 -1.08 16.19 33.95
N THR A 325 -0.95 16.21 32.62
CA THR A 325 -1.58 15.23 31.74
C THR A 325 -0.99 13.83 31.95
N ILE A 326 0.31 13.74 32.24
CA ILE A 326 1.02 12.48 32.47
C ILE A 326 0.58 11.84 33.78
N LYS A 327 0.39 12.61 34.86
CA LYS A 327 -0.16 12.11 36.12
C LYS A 327 -1.54 11.47 35.88
N LYS A 328 -2.39 12.09 35.06
CA LYS A 328 -3.69 11.54 34.68
C LYS A 328 -3.58 10.27 33.83
N LEU A 329 -2.68 10.27 32.83
CA LEU A 329 -2.41 9.09 32.01
C LEU A 329 -1.91 7.92 32.86
N TRP A 330 -0.99 8.16 33.81
CA TRP A 330 -0.49 7.14 34.72
C TRP A 330 -1.61 6.56 35.59
N GLY A 331 -2.49 7.41 36.13
CA GLY A 331 -3.69 6.96 36.84
C GLY A 331 -4.54 6.02 35.99
N TYR A 332 -4.79 6.35 34.71
CA TYR A 332 -5.52 5.44 33.82
C TYR A 332 -4.78 4.15 33.51
N LEU A 333 -3.47 4.21 33.27
CA LEU A 333 -2.65 3.02 33.01
C LEU A 333 -2.64 2.09 34.21
N LYS A 334 -2.60 2.62 35.43
CA LYS A 334 -2.56 1.84 36.67
C LYS A 334 -3.94 1.33 37.08
N ASP A 335 -4.90 2.23 37.20
CA ASP A 335 -6.18 2.01 37.88
C ASP A 335 -7.37 1.91 36.90
N GLY A 336 -7.14 2.23 35.63
CA GLY A 336 -8.18 2.24 34.59
C GLY A 336 -8.91 3.57 34.48
N THR A 337 -9.87 3.63 33.55
CA THR A 337 -10.64 4.86 33.25
C THR A 337 -11.96 4.93 34.02
N GLY A 338 -12.22 3.99 34.94
CA GLY A 338 -13.51 3.81 35.63
C GLY A 338 -14.60 3.14 34.78
N ASN A 339 -14.35 2.93 33.48
CA ASN A 339 -15.29 2.34 32.53
C ASN A 339 -14.71 1.05 31.92
N TYR A 340 -14.57 1.02 30.59
CA TYR A 340 -14.24 -0.16 29.80
C TYR A 340 -12.80 -0.67 30.01
N TYR A 341 -11.86 0.24 30.31
CA TYR A 341 -10.45 -0.11 30.51
C TYR A 341 -10.10 -0.14 32.00
N LYS A 342 -9.68 -1.29 32.49
CA LYS A 342 -9.45 -1.58 33.92
C LYS A 342 -7.98 -1.45 34.36
N GLY A 343 -7.17 -0.72 33.59
CA GLY A 343 -5.73 -0.60 33.82
C GLY A 343 -4.91 -1.75 33.21
N LEU A 344 -3.60 -1.52 33.08
CA LEU A 344 -2.63 -2.41 32.45
C LEU A 344 -2.61 -3.77 33.15
N LYS A 345 -2.56 -3.77 34.49
CA LYS A 345 -2.51 -5.02 35.28
C LYS A 345 -3.69 -5.93 34.97
N SER A 346 -4.89 -5.36 34.92
CA SER A 346 -6.10 -6.13 34.65
C SER A 346 -6.18 -6.59 33.19
N PHE A 347 -5.69 -5.77 32.25
CA PHE A 347 -5.87 -6.00 30.81
C PHE A 347 -4.79 -6.91 30.20
N ILE A 348 -3.56 -6.85 30.69
CA ILE A 348 -2.41 -7.60 30.15
C ILE A 348 -1.63 -8.36 31.22
N ASP A 349 -2.16 -8.47 32.45
CA ASP A 349 -1.66 -9.36 33.50
C ASP A 349 -0.15 -9.21 33.82
N ILE A 350 0.31 -7.95 33.92
CA ILE A 350 1.66 -7.59 34.36
C ILE A 350 1.61 -6.67 35.60
N PRO A 351 2.61 -6.71 36.49
CA PRO A 351 2.80 -5.69 37.51
C PRO A 351 2.97 -4.31 36.89
N VAL A 352 2.34 -3.29 37.48
CA VAL A 352 2.40 -1.90 37.00
C VAL A 352 3.03 -1.04 38.08
N ASN A 353 4.35 -0.93 38.01
CA ASN A 353 5.16 -0.18 38.97
C ASN A 353 5.83 1.00 38.26
N SER A 354 5.82 2.18 38.86
CA SER A 354 6.59 3.32 38.36
C SER A 354 8.03 3.25 38.85
N ALA A 355 8.95 3.72 38.03
CA ALA A 355 10.33 4.06 38.37
C ALA A 355 10.47 5.59 38.40
N PRO A 356 9.97 6.28 39.45
CA PRO A 356 9.91 7.74 39.47
C PRO A 356 11.30 8.39 39.39
N ASN A 357 12.32 7.76 39.96
CA ASN A 357 13.70 8.25 39.90
C ASN A 357 14.32 8.16 38.50
N HIS A 358 13.68 7.44 37.58
CA HIS A 358 14.10 7.30 36.18
C HIS A 358 13.32 8.22 35.24
N PHE A 359 12.44 9.09 35.76
CA PHE A 359 11.71 10.03 34.89
C PHE A 359 12.68 11.05 34.29
N ILE A 360 12.51 11.31 33.01
CA ILE A 360 13.33 12.27 32.27
C ILE A 360 12.43 13.42 31.85
N GLU A 361 12.70 14.59 32.44
CA GLU A 361 12.03 15.84 32.11
C GLU A 361 12.97 16.69 31.25
N PHE A 362 12.48 17.20 30.13
CA PHE A 362 13.22 18.09 29.24
C PHE A 362 12.48 19.42 29.04
N GLU A 363 13.21 20.46 28.65
CA GLU A 363 12.65 21.80 28.40
C GLU A 363 12.64 22.18 26.92
N ASN A 364 13.63 21.75 26.14
CA ASN A 364 13.69 22.13 24.74
C ASN A 364 12.83 21.20 23.88
N LYS A 365 11.63 21.63 23.49
CA LYS A 365 10.77 20.84 22.59
C LYS A 365 11.42 20.57 21.23
N GLU A 366 12.13 21.54 20.67
CA GLU A 366 12.70 21.49 19.32
C GLU A 366 14.03 20.74 19.24
N ASN A 367 14.73 20.60 20.38
CA ASN A 367 15.96 19.81 20.47
C ASN A 367 16.12 19.17 21.87
N PRO A 368 15.31 18.16 22.22
CA PRO A 368 15.34 17.53 23.54
C PRO A 368 16.46 16.48 23.68
N ILE A 369 17.15 16.13 22.59
CA ILE A 369 18.08 15.01 22.53
C ILE A 369 19.24 15.13 23.52
N PRO A 370 19.96 16.27 23.63
CA PRO A 370 21.07 16.39 24.56
C PRO A 370 20.64 16.22 26.03
N GLU A 371 19.48 16.78 26.40
CA GLU A 371 18.93 16.66 27.76
C GLU A 371 18.55 15.21 28.09
N ILE A 372 17.91 14.52 27.13
CA ILE A 372 17.50 13.13 27.30
C ILE A 372 18.72 12.21 27.39
N GLU A 373 19.69 12.36 26.49
CA GLU A 373 20.92 11.57 26.46
C GLU A 373 21.72 11.74 27.75
N GLN A 374 21.93 12.99 28.19
CA GLN A 374 22.60 13.27 29.47
C GLN A 374 21.91 12.55 30.62
N LYS A 375 20.57 12.64 30.69
CA LYS A 375 19.81 12.01 31.78
C LYS A 375 19.84 10.49 31.71
N LEU A 376 19.78 9.88 30.53
CA LEU A 376 19.93 8.43 30.38
C LEU A 376 21.29 7.94 30.90
N ASN A 377 22.37 8.68 30.61
CA ASN A 377 23.73 8.37 31.05
C ASN A 377 23.95 8.54 32.57
N GLU A 378 23.22 9.47 33.20
CA GLU A 378 23.30 9.72 34.65
C GLU A 378 22.53 8.69 35.48
N LEU A 379 21.60 7.95 34.86
CA LEU A 379 20.72 7.01 35.56
C LEU A 379 21.39 5.65 35.78
N GLU A 380 21.19 5.08 36.97
CA GLU A 380 21.58 3.71 37.26
C GLU A 380 20.48 2.72 36.89
N TRP A 381 20.83 1.71 36.09
CA TRP A 381 19.91 0.68 35.60
C TRP A 381 20.13 -0.66 36.30
N ASP A 382 19.08 -1.17 36.95
CA ASP A 382 19.09 -2.53 37.51
C ASP A 382 18.85 -3.56 36.41
N THR A 383 19.87 -4.36 36.09
CA THR A 383 19.80 -5.40 35.05
C THR A 383 18.78 -6.49 35.32
N SER A 384 18.29 -6.64 36.56
CA SER A 384 17.21 -7.58 36.90
C SER A 384 15.81 -7.03 36.57
N VAL A 385 15.70 -5.74 36.27
CA VAL A 385 14.44 -5.04 36.00
C VAL A 385 14.31 -4.77 34.49
N ALA A 386 13.15 -5.13 33.94
CA ALA A 386 12.77 -4.70 32.60
C ALA A 386 12.16 -3.29 32.66
N TYR A 387 12.91 -2.29 32.21
CA TYR A 387 12.43 -0.91 32.11
C TYR A 387 11.71 -0.68 30.78
N LEU A 388 10.58 0.02 30.83
CA LEU A 388 9.88 0.52 29.65
C LEU A 388 9.59 2.00 29.80
N SER A 389 9.94 2.78 28.78
CA SER A 389 9.72 4.22 28.77
C SER A 389 8.46 4.58 27.99
N PHE A 390 7.72 5.57 28.49
CA PHE A 390 6.71 6.29 27.73
C PHE A 390 7.30 7.61 27.26
N TYR A 391 7.52 7.75 25.96
CA TYR A 391 7.93 9.03 25.39
C TYR A 391 6.70 9.84 25.00
N ILE A 392 6.49 10.97 25.68
CA ILE A 392 5.39 11.89 25.39
C ILE A 392 5.89 12.92 24.38
N SER A 393 5.70 12.62 23.10
CA SER A 393 6.24 13.42 22.01
C SER A 393 5.47 14.74 21.90
N PRO A 394 6.17 15.90 21.88
CA PRO A 394 5.55 17.20 21.64
C PRO A 394 4.96 17.34 20.24
N PHE A 395 5.46 16.56 19.27
CA PHE A 395 5.06 16.65 17.87
C PHE A 395 4.40 15.37 17.38
N THR A 396 3.54 15.53 16.38
CA THR A 396 2.87 14.37 15.78
C THR A 396 3.82 13.58 14.90
N ARG A 397 3.57 12.28 14.70
CA ARG A 397 4.32 11.47 13.72
C ARG A 397 4.16 11.95 12.26
N PHE A 398 3.24 12.89 12.03
CA PHE A 398 2.96 13.51 10.74
C PHE A 398 3.52 14.93 10.64
N GLU A 399 4.40 15.31 11.59
CA GLU A 399 5.11 16.58 11.57
C GLU A 399 5.75 16.83 10.19
N SER A 400 5.53 18.04 9.68
CA SER A 400 6.00 18.44 8.37
C SER A 400 7.48 18.81 8.39
N ASN A 401 7.97 19.35 9.51
CA ASN A 401 9.38 19.63 9.71
C ASN A 401 10.19 18.33 9.90
N PRO A 402 11.13 17.99 8.99
CA PRO A 402 11.93 16.77 9.09
C PRO A 402 12.77 16.68 10.37
N GLN A 403 13.30 17.80 10.87
CA GLN A 403 14.11 17.82 12.08
C GLN A 403 13.27 17.42 13.29
N LEU A 404 12.10 18.03 13.45
CA LEU A 404 11.18 17.73 14.55
C LEU A 404 10.63 16.29 14.46
N LYS A 405 10.37 15.81 13.25
CA LYS A 405 9.99 14.42 13.00
C LYS A 405 11.12 13.44 13.39
N ASN A 406 12.38 13.82 13.22
CA ASN A 406 13.53 12.96 13.50
C ASN A 406 13.75 12.73 15.00
N ILE A 407 13.36 13.68 15.85
CA ILE A 407 13.43 13.58 17.32
C ILE A 407 12.81 12.26 17.80
N TYR A 408 11.67 11.87 17.23
CA TYR A 408 10.99 10.61 17.56
C TYR A 408 11.89 9.37 17.37
N TYR A 409 12.66 9.34 16.28
CA TYR A 409 13.56 8.23 15.98
C TYR A 409 14.79 8.27 16.87
N GLN A 410 15.35 9.45 17.10
CA GLN A 410 16.53 9.65 17.97
C GLN A 410 16.24 9.27 19.43
N VAL A 411 15.11 9.67 20.00
CA VAL A 411 14.73 9.27 21.37
C VAL A 411 14.57 7.75 21.48
N LYS A 412 14.05 7.11 20.44
CA LYS A 412 13.93 5.64 20.40
C LYS A 412 15.29 4.97 20.32
N GLU A 413 16.19 5.47 19.49
CA GLU A 413 17.56 4.97 19.35
C GLU A 413 18.29 5.05 20.69
N LEU A 414 18.32 6.23 21.32
CA LEU A 414 18.92 6.41 22.65
C LEU A 414 18.39 5.43 23.71
N CYS A 415 17.07 5.20 23.74
CA CYS A 415 16.50 4.22 24.67
C CYS A 415 16.92 2.78 24.31
N LEU A 416 16.97 2.43 23.03
CA LEU A 416 17.33 1.08 22.58
C LEU A 416 18.80 0.76 22.85
N ASP A 417 19.69 1.75 22.79
CA ASP A 417 21.10 1.60 23.15
C ASP A 417 21.27 1.19 24.62
N GLU A 418 20.39 1.68 25.50
CA GLU A 418 20.28 1.28 26.91
C GLU A 418 19.45 -0.01 27.14
N GLY A 419 19.01 -0.67 26.06
CA GLY A 419 18.15 -1.87 26.14
C GLY A 419 16.70 -1.57 26.59
N ILE A 420 16.28 -0.31 26.55
CA ILE A 420 14.96 0.15 27.02
C ILE A 420 13.98 0.21 25.85
N MET A 421 12.85 -0.48 26.00
CA MET A 421 11.76 -0.39 25.03
C MET A 421 10.95 0.90 25.23
N THR A 422 10.65 1.61 24.14
CA THR A 422 9.93 2.89 24.20
C THR A 422 8.54 2.81 23.58
N GLN A 423 7.51 3.24 24.31
CA GLN A 423 6.17 3.48 23.80
C GLN A 423 5.90 4.98 23.68
N ALA A 424 5.98 5.48 22.45
CA ALA A 424 5.68 6.88 22.17
C ALA A 424 4.18 7.17 22.13
N ILE A 425 3.79 8.34 22.65
CA ILE A 425 2.43 8.88 22.67
C ILE A 425 2.50 10.34 22.21
N ASP A 426 1.65 10.70 21.25
CA ASP A 426 1.48 12.07 20.77
C ASP A 426 0.75 12.91 21.83
N PHE A 427 1.37 14.01 22.28
CA PHE A 427 0.82 14.81 23.37
C PHE A 427 -0.48 15.52 22.99
N GLU A 428 -0.58 16.09 21.79
CA GLU A 428 -1.79 16.80 21.36
C GLU A 428 -2.98 15.85 21.26
N ASP A 429 -2.77 14.66 20.67
CA ASP A 429 -3.81 13.64 20.58
C ASP A 429 -4.20 13.11 21.97
N LEU A 430 -3.22 12.90 22.86
CA LEU A 430 -3.47 12.53 24.25
C LEU A 430 -4.31 13.59 24.95
N GLN A 431 -3.90 14.85 24.92
CA GLN A 431 -4.56 15.96 25.61
C GLN A 431 -6.00 16.13 25.12
N ARG A 432 -6.20 16.12 23.79
CA ARG A 432 -7.54 16.25 23.18
C ARG A 432 -8.47 15.11 23.58
N ASN A 433 -7.96 13.89 23.69
CA ASN A 433 -8.78 12.69 23.87
C ASN A 433 -8.73 12.11 25.29
N ILE A 434 -8.07 12.76 26.26
CA ILE A 434 -7.79 12.19 27.58
C ILE A 434 -9.07 11.76 28.32
N SER A 435 -10.20 12.39 28.08
CA SER A 435 -11.49 12.00 28.69
C SER A 435 -12.04 10.65 28.18
N ASN A 436 -11.69 10.23 26.97
CA ASN A 436 -12.16 8.98 26.36
C ASN A 436 -11.00 8.14 25.79
N TYR A 437 -9.86 8.17 26.48
CA TYR A 437 -8.61 7.57 25.98
C TYR A 437 -8.57 6.03 26.07
N GLN A 438 -9.61 5.40 26.63
CA GLN A 438 -9.69 3.95 26.85
C GLN A 438 -9.38 3.10 25.59
N TRP A 439 -9.80 3.56 24.41
CA TRP A 439 -9.53 2.85 23.16
C TRP A 439 -8.06 2.89 22.73
N HIS A 440 -7.37 3.99 23.01
CA HIS A 440 -5.93 4.11 22.80
C HIS A 440 -5.18 3.27 23.82
N LEU A 441 -5.62 3.28 25.09
CA LEU A 441 -5.02 2.50 26.17
C LEU A 441 -5.04 0.99 25.90
N ASN A 442 -6.11 0.44 25.33
CA ASN A 442 -6.12 -0.97 24.90
C ASN A 442 -4.98 -1.27 23.90
N ASN A 443 -4.83 -0.44 22.87
CA ASN A 443 -3.78 -0.64 21.86
C ASN A 443 -2.37 -0.43 22.44
N ILE A 444 -2.20 0.59 23.28
CA ILE A 444 -0.95 0.87 24.00
C ILE A 444 -0.56 -0.31 24.88
N SER A 445 -1.51 -0.88 25.63
CA SER A 445 -1.29 -2.04 26.49
C SER A 445 -0.84 -3.27 25.71
N LEU A 446 -1.49 -3.55 24.57
CA LEU A 446 -1.09 -4.64 23.69
C LEU A 446 0.34 -4.48 23.17
N ALA A 447 0.68 -3.26 22.74
CA ALA A 447 2.02 -2.95 22.26
C ALA A 447 3.08 -3.11 23.38
N ILE A 448 2.78 -2.65 24.59
CA ILE A 448 3.64 -2.83 25.78
C ILE A 448 3.86 -4.31 26.06
N HIS A 449 2.79 -5.10 26.11
CA HIS A 449 2.88 -6.52 26.41
C HIS A 449 3.76 -7.26 25.39
N ALA A 450 3.60 -6.94 24.09
CA ALA A 450 4.42 -7.51 23.03
C ALA A 450 5.89 -7.06 23.09
N LYS A 451 6.16 -5.76 23.37
CA LYS A 451 7.52 -5.22 23.51
C LYS A 451 8.29 -5.86 24.66
N LEU A 452 7.58 -6.18 25.74
CA LEU A 452 8.15 -6.90 26.88
C LEU A 452 8.31 -8.40 26.61
N GLY A 453 7.97 -8.90 25.41
CA GLY A 453 8.13 -10.30 25.03
C GLY A 453 6.93 -11.21 25.37
N GLY A 454 5.83 -10.65 25.87
CA GLY A 454 4.60 -11.39 26.10
C GLY A 454 3.82 -11.68 24.82
N LYS A 455 2.98 -12.71 24.84
CA LYS A 455 2.10 -13.10 23.72
C LYS A 455 0.64 -12.96 24.16
N PRO A 456 -0.06 -11.90 23.73
CA PRO A 456 -1.45 -11.65 24.12
C PRO A 456 -2.40 -12.82 23.81
N TRP A 457 -2.25 -13.44 22.63
CA TRP A 457 -3.03 -14.60 22.18
C TRP A 457 -2.24 -15.37 21.11
N LYS A 458 -2.72 -16.55 20.74
CA LYS A 458 -2.33 -17.28 19.52
C LYS A 458 -3.56 -17.68 18.71
N LEU A 459 -3.40 -18.13 17.47
CA LEU A 459 -4.50 -18.76 16.73
C LEU A 459 -4.91 -20.07 17.42
N ALA A 460 -6.22 -20.28 17.60
CA ALA A 460 -6.79 -21.48 18.19
C ALA A 460 -6.85 -22.62 17.15
N VAL A 461 -5.67 -23.07 16.71
CA VAL A 461 -5.51 -24.13 15.72
C VAL A 461 -4.74 -25.30 16.31
N THR A 462 -4.95 -26.49 15.76
CA THR A 462 -4.10 -27.65 16.06
C THR A 462 -2.67 -27.33 15.63
N GLU A 463 -1.70 -27.54 16.52
CA GLU A 463 -0.30 -27.33 16.22
C GLU A 463 0.15 -28.30 15.13
N LYS A 464 0.88 -27.76 14.14
CA LYS A 464 1.40 -28.50 13.00
C LYS A 464 2.87 -28.15 12.83
N LYS A 465 3.63 -29.03 12.18
CA LYS A 465 5.04 -28.79 11.88
C LYS A 465 5.17 -27.96 10.60
N GLU A 466 4.58 -26.76 10.61
CA GLU A 466 4.62 -25.81 9.50
C GLU A 466 5.39 -24.54 9.90
N LEU A 467 6.26 -24.09 9.00
CA LEU A 467 7.01 -22.84 9.12
C LEU A 467 6.53 -21.84 8.07
N VAL A 468 6.08 -20.66 8.50
CA VAL A 468 5.72 -19.57 7.60
C VAL A 468 6.78 -18.49 7.67
N ILE A 469 7.40 -18.17 6.53
CA ILE A 469 8.42 -17.13 6.39
C ILE A 469 7.86 -15.98 5.57
N GLY A 470 7.84 -14.78 6.14
CA GLY A 470 7.52 -13.55 5.41
C GLY A 470 8.80 -12.81 4.99
N VAL A 471 8.85 -12.33 3.75
CA VAL A 471 9.89 -11.46 3.19
C VAL A 471 9.24 -10.21 2.63
N GLY A 472 9.48 -9.06 3.26
CA GLY A 472 8.93 -7.77 2.82
C GLY A 472 10.02 -6.76 2.46
N ALA A 473 9.90 -6.13 1.29
CA ALA A 473 10.77 -5.02 0.87
C ALA A 473 10.18 -3.66 1.27
N PHE A 474 11.00 -2.76 1.77
CA PHE A 474 10.61 -1.41 2.18
C PHE A 474 11.59 -0.37 1.65
N THR A 475 11.08 0.71 1.06
CA THR A 475 11.90 1.87 0.69
C THR A 475 11.52 3.04 1.58
N ASN A 476 12.48 3.55 2.35
CA ASN A 476 12.27 4.78 3.10
C ASN A 476 12.37 5.96 2.11
N GLN A 477 11.26 6.66 1.87
CA GLN A 477 11.24 7.79 0.94
C GLN A 477 12.06 8.97 1.46
N ASP A 478 12.17 9.14 2.78
CA ASP A 478 12.85 10.29 3.39
C ASP A 478 14.38 10.14 3.33
N HIS A 479 14.92 8.91 3.40
CA HIS A 479 16.36 8.66 3.44
C HIS A 479 16.94 8.01 2.17
N LYS A 480 16.14 7.82 1.11
CA LYS A 480 16.52 7.15 -0.16
C LYS A 480 17.16 5.75 -0.03
N HIS A 481 17.21 5.17 1.17
CA HIS A 481 17.67 3.80 1.40
C HIS A 481 16.56 2.80 1.09
N ARG A 482 16.90 1.82 0.24
CA ARG A 482 16.08 0.63 -0.01
C ARG A 482 16.50 -0.46 0.98
N TYR A 483 15.56 -0.92 1.80
CA TYR A 483 15.71 -2.12 2.63
C TYR A 483 15.02 -3.27 1.90
N VAL A 484 15.73 -4.37 1.70
CA VAL A 484 15.22 -5.49 0.89
C VAL A 484 14.34 -6.42 1.68
N ALA A 485 14.59 -6.61 2.99
CA ALA A 485 13.85 -7.64 3.69
C ALA A 485 13.76 -7.45 5.18
N SER A 486 12.55 -7.76 5.66
CA SER A 486 12.34 -8.34 6.97
C SER A 486 12.07 -9.82 6.84
N ALA A 487 12.86 -10.68 7.49
CA ALA A 487 12.59 -12.11 7.59
C ALA A 487 11.87 -12.38 8.91
N PHE A 488 10.63 -12.85 8.82
CA PHE A 488 9.85 -13.25 9.99
C PHE A 488 9.49 -14.71 9.89
N SER A 489 9.64 -15.48 10.97
CA SER A 489 9.07 -16.82 11.04
C SER A 489 7.94 -16.90 12.06
N PHE A 490 6.86 -17.56 11.64
CA PHE A 490 5.75 -17.92 12.50
C PHE A 490 5.63 -19.44 12.58
N GLN A 491 5.25 -19.92 13.77
CA GLN A 491 4.60 -21.22 13.87
C GLN A 491 3.19 -21.15 13.26
N ASN A 492 2.60 -22.30 12.93
CA ASN A 492 1.25 -22.37 12.35
C ASN A 492 0.15 -21.73 13.22
N ASN A 493 0.41 -21.61 14.53
CA ASN A 493 -0.45 -20.95 15.50
C ASN A 493 -0.26 -19.42 15.57
N GLY A 494 0.55 -18.83 14.69
CA GLY A 494 0.78 -17.38 14.61
C GLY A 494 1.74 -16.84 15.67
N ILE A 495 2.42 -17.69 16.45
CA ILE A 495 3.46 -17.25 17.38
C ILE A 495 4.69 -16.80 16.60
N PHE A 496 5.11 -15.58 16.93
CA PHE A 496 6.28 -14.93 16.37
C PHE A 496 7.60 -15.50 16.92
N ASN A 497 8.58 -15.75 16.04
CA ASN A 497 9.88 -16.27 16.45
C ASN A 497 11.02 -15.24 16.37
N LYS A 498 11.16 -14.52 15.24
CA LYS A 498 12.31 -13.64 14.98
C LYS A 498 11.98 -12.57 13.94
N PHE A 499 12.63 -11.41 14.05
CA PHE A 499 12.72 -10.35 13.04
C PHE A 499 14.19 -10.07 12.76
N ASP A 500 14.57 -10.03 11.49
CA ASP A 500 15.85 -9.48 11.04
C ASP A 500 15.58 -8.45 9.94
N CYS A 501 16.39 -7.39 9.85
CA CYS A 501 16.28 -6.36 8.81
C CYS A 501 17.58 -6.32 7.98
N PHE A 502 17.46 -6.24 6.67
CA PHE A 502 18.61 -6.24 5.74
C PHE A 502 18.50 -5.10 4.72
N SER A 503 19.63 -4.45 4.46
CA SER A 503 19.81 -3.45 3.41
C SER A 503 19.73 -4.07 2.02
N LYS A 504 19.54 -3.25 0.98
CA LYS A 504 19.38 -3.76 -0.39
C LYS A 504 20.53 -4.63 -0.89
N ASN A 505 21.75 -4.33 -0.48
CA ASN A 505 22.94 -5.03 -0.94
C ASN A 505 23.26 -6.28 -0.10
N GLU A 506 22.44 -6.58 0.91
CA GLU A 506 22.65 -7.69 1.87
C GLU A 506 21.77 -8.90 1.54
N THR A 507 21.55 -9.18 0.25
CA THR A 507 20.70 -10.29 -0.19
C THR A 507 21.21 -11.65 0.27
N ASP A 508 22.52 -11.83 0.37
CA ASP A 508 23.13 -13.07 0.87
C ASP A 508 22.90 -13.26 2.38
N LEU A 509 22.90 -12.17 3.16
CA LEU A 509 22.60 -12.22 4.59
C LEU A 509 21.11 -12.55 4.83
N LEU A 510 20.22 -11.99 4.01
CA LEU A 510 18.81 -12.38 4.01
C LEU A 510 18.65 -13.88 3.73
N ALA A 511 19.27 -14.37 2.66
CA ALA A 511 19.22 -15.79 2.33
C ALA A 511 19.77 -16.66 3.47
N GLY A 512 20.89 -16.23 4.08
CA GLY A 512 21.47 -16.86 5.26
C GLY A 512 20.52 -16.90 6.47
N SER A 513 19.78 -15.82 6.74
CA SER A 513 18.78 -15.78 7.81
C SER A 513 17.62 -16.73 7.54
N ILE A 514 17.11 -16.79 6.30
CA ILE A 514 16.08 -17.75 5.89
C ILE A 514 16.57 -19.19 6.08
N ILE A 515 17.78 -19.51 5.59
CA ILE A 515 18.40 -20.83 5.75
C ILE A 515 18.55 -21.19 7.24
N THR A 516 18.97 -20.23 8.06
CA THR A 516 19.13 -20.44 9.50
C THR A 516 17.80 -20.71 10.18
N ALA A 517 16.74 -19.97 9.83
CA ALA A 517 15.39 -20.20 10.35
C ALA A 517 14.87 -21.59 9.97
N ILE A 518 15.07 -22.01 8.73
CA ILE A 518 14.71 -23.34 8.24
C ILE A 518 15.51 -24.42 8.99
N ARG A 519 16.83 -24.31 9.07
CA ARG A 519 17.69 -25.27 9.79
C ARG A 519 17.29 -25.39 11.25
N LYS A 520 17.07 -24.28 11.94
CA LYS A 520 16.64 -24.25 13.35
C LYS A 520 15.27 -24.90 13.54
N PHE A 521 14.37 -24.78 12.55
CA PHE A 521 13.09 -25.47 12.59
C PHE A 521 13.26 -26.99 12.44
N PHE A 522 14.10 -27.43 11.49
CA PHE A 522 14.39 -28.84 11.25
C PHE A 522 15.14 -29.52 12.41
N THR A 523 15.97 -28.80 13.17
CA THR A 523 16.61 -29.38 14.37
C THR A 523 15.61 -29.64 15.50
N GLN A 524 14.45 -28.97 15.48
CA GLN A 524 13.42 -29.11 16.52
C GLN A 524 12.32 -30.09 16.12
N SER A 525 12.04 -30.27 14.82
CA SER A 525 11.14 -31.31 14.29
C SER A 525 11.28 -31.50 12.77
N GLU A 526 10.94 -32.67 12.22
CA GLU A 526 10.75 -32.84 10.77
C GLU A 526 9.60 -31.95 10.25
N ALA A 527 9.87 -31.08 9.29
CA ALA A 527 8.87 -30.15 8.76
C ALA A 527 7.89 -30.84 7.79
N ASP A 528 6.59 -30.65 8.00
CA ASP A 528 5.55 -31.09 7.05
C ASP A 528 5.42 -30.12 5.87
N LYS A 529 5.65 -28.82 6.12
CA LYS A 529 5.48 -27.76 5.11
C LYS A 529 6.26 -26.49 5.46
N ILE A 530 6.85 -25.87 4.43
CA ILE A 530 7.41 -24.53 4.51
C ILE A 530 6.64 -23.62 3.55
N VAL A 531 6.20 -22.46 4.03
CA VAL A 531 5.51 -21.45 3.23
C VAL A 531 6.34 -20.18 3.23
N ILE A 532 6.69 -19.67 2.05
CA ILE A 532 7.42 -18.41 1.90
C ILE A 532 6.49 -17.40 1.23
N HIS A 533 6.13 -16.35 1.95
CA HIS A 533 5.43 -15.19 1.42
C HIS A 533 6.45 -14.11 1.09
N PHE A 534 6.54 -13.73 -0.18
CA PHE A 534 7.39 -12.63 -0.60
C PHE A 534 6.62 -11.70 -1.53
N TYR A 535 6.98 -10.42 -1.51
CA TYR A 535 6.47 -9.45 -2.47
C TYR A 535 7.26 -9.58 -3.78
N LYS A 536 6.57 -9.70 -4.92
CA LYS A 536 7.19 -9.80 -6.25
C LYS A 536 7.41 -8.42 -6.88
#